data_AF-A0A9D2UBK6-F1
#
_entry.id   AF-A0A9D2UBK6-F1
#
_cell.length_a   1.000
_cell.length_b   1.000
_cell.length_c   1.000
_cell.angle_alpha   90.00
_cell.angle_beta   90.00
_cell.angle_gamma   90.00
#
_symmetry.space_group_name_H-M   'P 1'
#
loop_
_entity.id
_entity.type
_entity.pdbx_description
1 polymer ?
#
loop_
_entity_poly.entity_id
_entity_poly.type
_entity_poly.pdbx_seq_one_letter_code
_entity_poly.pdbx_strand_id
1 'polypeptide(L)'
;MSGVTVPAVEHAATGEILEQARTWSDAGNHISELAAQCRGLGMTEPEVWQGAAADAAHHRLSTALTQADSTGWAAGLCGTSTSGYARTLQVAQNILKALRWVDPMIRIDSAGVAHTEMPALLPLNGVLTGIAQSALTLVRAVDSATGTAVDALASHARPVPVVGWGDAEPGGAAVMPAQSINLPYGTATVVGDVAKADRVITLVGGVGSRGEAAKAKQVRFAQQLAGEKVAVVSWNGYHAPSNLISGASGELATTGGARLRAFQDSLRRINPDATLHVSGYSYGSVVVGQGAADGHLDADRVTFLGSPGVPVNHASELQINPGARVEAYTEPGDLIENISSAATVGKLAYDPAAVLPKNQGIHGADPTSPLFGADDLLNPGGNGERAGISQLLEYGIDRVDDARLATGGETGSHSAYYNDPAVVAALRE
;
A
#
# COMPACT_ATOMS: atom_id res chain seq x y z
N MET A 1 -6.01 5.17 -31.60
CA MET A 1 -4.64 4.63 -31.63
C MET A 1 -3.77 5.50 -32.54
N SER A 2 -3.31 6.65 -32.05
CA SER A 2 -2.31 7.47 -32.76
C SER A 2 -0.94 6.82 -32.57
N GLY A 3 -0.58 5.90 -33.46
CA GLY A 3 0.64 5.10 -33.33
C GLY A 3 1.90 5.93 -33.54
N VAL A 4 2.96 5.63 -32.78
CA VAL A 4 4.33 6.12 -33.00
C VAL A 4 4.70 5.98 -34.48
N THR A 5 5.01 7.10 -35.14
CA THR A 5 5.36 7.19 -36.57
C THR A 5 6.83 7.54 -36.76
N VAL A 6 7.38 7.32 -37.96
CA VAL A 6 8.75 7.73 -38.31
C VAL A 6 8.99 9.23 -38.03
N PRO A 7 8.13 10.16 -38.49
CA PRO A 7 8.32 11.59 -38.19
C PRO A 7 8.23 11.91 -36.70
N ALA A 8 7.36 11.24 -35.94
CA ALA A 8 7.23 11.49 -34.50
C ALA A 8 8.51 11.10 -33.74
N VAL A 9 9.12 9.95 -34.09
CA VAL A 9 10.39 9.52 -33.48
C VAL A 9 11.54 10.43 -33.90
N GLU A 10 11.65 10.78 -35.19
CA GLU A 10 12.76 11.59 -35.71
C GLU A 10 12.80 13.01 -35.14
N HIS A 11 11.63 13.62 -34.91
CA HIS A 11 11.51 14.98 -34.39
C HIS A 11 11.31 15.04 -32.87
N ALA A 12 11.34 13.90 -32.17
CA ALA A 12 11.23 13.89 -30.72
C ALA A 12 12.37 14.69 -30.08
N ALA A 13 12.03 15.61 -29.18
CA ALA A 13 12.96 16.49 -28.47
C ALA A 13 13.70 15.75 -27.35
N THR A 14 14.49 14.73 -27.69
CA THR A 14 15.12 13.84 -26.71
C THR A 14 16.08 14.56 -25.74
N GLY A 15 16.62 15.71 -26.13
CA GLY A 15 17.43 16.56 -25.25
C GLY A 15 16.60 17.20 -24.14
N GLU A 16 15.44 17.77 -24.46
CA GLU A 16 14.50 18.36 -23.49
C GLU A 16 13.92 17.29 -22.57
N ILE A 17 13.59 16.11 -23.10
CA ILE A 17 13.11 14.97 -22.29
C ILE A 17 14.17 14.54 -21.28
N LEU A 18 15.46 14.49 -21.68
CA LEU A 18 16.55 14.17 -20.76
C LEU A 18 16.79 15.26 -19.71
N GLU A 19 16.55 16.53 -20.05
CA GLU A 19 16.64 17.63 -19.11
C GLU A 19 15.53 17.54 -18.05
N GLN A 20 14.28 17.36 -18.47
CA GLN A 20 13.16 17.12 -17.57
C GLN A 20 13.40 15.90 -16.68
N ALA A 21 13.87 14.78 -17.25
CA ALA A 21 14.21 13.58 -16.51
C ALA A 21 15.22 13.84 -15.38
N ARG A 22 16.26 14.66 -15.65
CA ARG A 22 17.21 15.08 -14.62
C ARG A 22 16.57 15.95 -13.56
N THR A 23 15.75 16.93 -13.95
CA THR A 23 15.03 17.77 -12.99
C THR A 23 14.19 16.93 -12.02
N TRP A 24 13.48 15.92 -12.52
CA TRP A 24 12.72 14.98 -11.67
C TRP A 24 13.63 14.18 -10.73
N SER A 25 14.74 13.64 -11.24
CA SER A 25 15.70 12.90 -10.41
C SER A 25 16.37 13.77 -9.33
N ASP A 26 16.79 14.98 -9.68
CA ASP A 26 17.44 15.91 -8.76
C ASP A 26 16.47 16.40 -7.69
N ALA A 27 15.23 16.73 -8.08
CA ALA A 27 14.17 17.09 -7.13
C ALA A 27 13.86 15.93 -6.18
N GLY A 28 13.74 14.71 -6.70
CA GLY A 28 13.51 13.52 -5.91
C GLY A 28 14.59 13.27 -4.87
N ASN A 29 15.85 13.31 -5.29
CA ASN A 29 17.02 13.18 -4.40
C ASN A 29 17.02 14.27 -3.33
N HIS A 30 16.73 15.51 -3.71
CA HIS A 30 16.72 16.63 -2.77
C HIS A 30 15.64 16.48 -1.69
N ILE A 31 14.44 16.04 -2.06
CA ILE A 31 13.35 15.78 -1.11
C ILE A 31 13.76 14.69 -0.11
N SER A 32 14.31 13.57 -0.60
CA SER A 32 14.76 12.48 0.27
C SER A 32 15.94 12.89 1.18
N GLU A 33 16.86 13.71 0.68
CA GLU A 33 17.94 14.28 1.49
C GLU A 33 17.42 15.17 2.62
N LEU A 34 16.41 16.02 2.34
CA LEU A 34 15.78 16.86 3.35
C LEU A 34 15.08 16.02 4.43
N ALA A 35 14.33 14.99 4.02
CA ALA A 35 13.67 14.08 4.96
C ALA A 35 14.70 13.35 5.85
N ALA A 36 15.78 12.85 5.26
CA ALA A 36 16.89 12.24 5.99
C ALA A 36 17.58 13.21 6.96
N GLN A 37 17.80 14.47 6.55
CA GLN A 37 18.35 15.51 7.42
C GLN A 37 17.42 15.79 8.61
N CYS A 38 16.10 15.87 8.39
CA CYS A 38 15.12 16.04 9.45
C CYS A 38 15.13 14.87 10.46
N ARG A 39 15.26 13.62 10.00
CA ARG A 39 15.46 12.47 10.90
C ARG A 39 16.77 12.58 11.69
N GLY A 40 17.84 13.04 11.03
CA GLY A 40 19.15 13.28 11.64
C GLY A 40 19.15 14.34 12.76
N LEU A 41 18.11 15.17 12.86
CA LEU A 41 17.92 16.11 13.98
C LEU A 41 17.46 15.41 15.28
N GLY A 42 17.13 14.11 15.23
CA GLY A 42 16.65 13.35 16.38
C GLY A 42 15.21 13.69 16.79
N MET A 43 14.51 14.54 16.03
CA MET A 43 13.13 14.92 16.36
C MET A 43 12.13 13.76 16.20
N THR A 44 12.52 12.69 15.51
CA THR A 44 11.76 11.44 15.42
C THR A 44 12.11 10.48 16.55
N GLU A 45 12.87 10.86 17.58
CA GLU A 45 13.12 10.00 18.73
C GLU A 45 11.96 10.08 19.74
N PRO A 46 11.48 8.95 20.30
CA PRO A 46 10.37 8.95 21.25
C PRO A 46 10.65 9.79 22.52
N GLU A 47 11.93 9.93 22.87
CA GLU A 47 12.38 10.60 24.09
C GLU A 47 12.33 12.14 23.99
N VAL A 48 12.25 12.68 22.78
CA VAL A 48 12.27 14.12 22.52
C VAL A 48 10.91 14.78 22.80
N TRP A 49 9.81 14.05 22.60
CA TRP A 49 8.46 14.56 22.83
C TRP A 49 7.94 14.09 24.19
N GLN A 50 7.38 15.00 24.98
CA GLN A 50 6.79 14.69 26.29
C GLN A 50 5.36 15.25 26.41
N GLY A 51 4.52 14.57 27.19
CA GLY A 51 3.14 14.99 27.47
C GLY A 51 2.08 14.23 26.68
N ALA A 52 0.81 14.60 26.89
CA ALA A 52 -0.34 13.87 26.37
C ALA A 52 -0.42 13.79 24.83
N ALA A 53 0.26 14.70 24.13
CA ALA A 53 0.30 14.75 22.66
C ALA A 53 1.62 14.23 22.06
N ALA A 54 2.56 13.76 22.88
CA ALA A 54 3.89 13.35 22.43
C ALA A 54 3.84 12.25 21.35
N ASP A 55 3.07 11.19 21.61
CA ASP A 55 2.90 10.07 20.66
C ASP A 55 2.30 10.53 19.33
N ALA A 56 1.37 11.49 19.37
CA ALA A 56 0.73 12.03 18.17
C ALA A 56 1.67 12.96 17.37
N ALA A 57 2.45 13.79 18.07
CA ALA A 57 3.43 14.69 17.43
C ALA A 57 4.57 13.91 16.77
N HIS A 58 5.13 12.93 17.50
CA HIS A 58 6.14 12.01 16.98
C HIS A 58 5.61 11.28 15.74
N HIS A 59 4.38 10.75 15.81
CA HIS A 59 3.76 10.05 14.69
C HIS A 59 3.57 10.95 13.47
N ARG A 60 3.01 12.16 13.63
CA ARG A 60 2.80 13.09 12.52
C ARG A 60 4.11 13.46 11.83
N LEU A 61 5.16 13.72 12.61
CA LEU A 61 6.47 14.03 12.04
C LEU A 61 7.04 12.83 11.30
N SER A 62 6.99 11.62 11.88
CA SER A 62 7.45 10.40 11.22
C SER A 62 6.71 10.19 9.89
N THR A 63 5.37 10.21 9.90
CA THR A 63 4.56 10.02 8.68
C THR A 63 4.85 11.08 7.63
N ALA A 64 5.01 12.36 8.02
CA ALA A 64 5.35 13.42 7.07
C ALA A 64 6.72 13.20 6.43
N LEU A 65 7.71 12.69 7.19
CA LEU A 65 9.04 12.38 6.66
C LEU A 65 9.03 11.13 5.79
N THR A 66 8.28 10.09 6.17
CA THR A 66 8.02 8.90 5.34
C THR A 66 7.38 9.28 4.01
N GLN A 67 6.35 10.13 4.02
CA GLN A 67 5.67 10.63 2.82
C GLN A 67 6.58 11.52 1.94
N ALA A 68 7.43 12.34 2.56
CA ALA A 68 8.42 13.11 1.82
C ALA A 68 9.41 12.17 1.11
N ASP A 69 9.89 11.15 1.83
CA ASP A 69 10.80 10.16 1.27
C ASP A 69 10.19 9.34 0.13
N SER A 70 8.94 8.89 0.27
CA SER A 70 8.22 8.16 -0.78
C SER A 70 8.05 9.02 -2.03
N THR A 71 7.68 10.29 -1.84
CA THR A 71 7.57 11.28 -2.91
C THR A 71 8.91 11.51 -3.60
N GLY A 72 9.99 11.65 -2.84
CA GLY A 72 11.34 11.83 -3.37
C GLY A 72 11.79 10.63 -4.21
N TRP A 73 11.53 9.42 -3.74
CA TRP A 73 11.84 8.18 -4.46
C TRP A 73 11.02 8.03 -5.75
N ALA A 74 9.71 8.27 -5.69
CA ALA A 74 8.83 8.21 -6.86
C ALA A 74 9.25 9.22 -7.94
N ALA A 75 9.55 10.45 -7.55
CA ALA A 75 10.09 11.47 -8.46
C ALA A 75 11.43 11.03 -9.08
N GLY A 76 12.30 10.41 -8.29
CA GLY A 76 13.57 9.81 -8.74
C GLY A 76 13.38 8.74 -9.83
N LEU A 77 12.42 7.84 -9.61
CA LEU A 77 12.08 6.77 -10.55
C LEU A 77 11.39 7.29 -11.81
N CYS A 78 10.52 8.31 -11.71
CA CYS A 78 9.96 9.01 -12.87
C CYS A 78 11.09 9.58 -13.74
N GLY A 79 12.07 10.25 -13.13
CA GLY A 79 13.24 10.76 -13.83
C GLY A 79 14.06 9.65 -14.50
N THR A 80 14.32 8.54 -13.79
CA THR A 80 15.10 7.41 -14.32
C THR A 80 14.39 6.72 -15.49
N SER A 81 13.08 6.48 -15.37
CA SER A 81 12.24 5.86 -16.40
C SER A 81 12.14 6.75 -17.64
N THR A 82 11.91 8.05 -17.45
CA THR A 82 11.87 9.05 -18.52
C THR A 82 13.23 9.16 -19.25
N SER A 83 14.34 9.07 -18.51
CA SER A 83 15.69 9.00 -19.08
C SER A 83 15.91 7.75 -19.94
N GLY A 84 15.46 6.59 -19.46
CA GLY A 84 15.50 5.32 -20.20
C GLY A 84 14.69 5.38 -21.51
N TYR A 85 13.50 5.98 -21.46
CA TYR A 85 12.69 6.24 -22.64
C TYR A 85 13.40 7.15 -23.65
N ALA A 86 13.96 8.28 -23.20
CA ALA A 86 14.68 9.21 -24.08
C ALA A 86 15.91 8.57 -24.75
N ARG A 87 16.63 7.69 -24.05
CA ARG A 87 17.74 6.91 -24.62
C ARG A 87 17.26 5.90 -25.66
N THR A 88 16.12 5.25 -25.42
CA THR A 88 15.50 4.35 -26.41
C THR A 88 15.07 5.11 -27.67
N LEU A 89 14.48 6.29 -27.51
CA LEU A 89 14.17 7.20 -28.62
C LEU A 89 15.42 7.57 -29.41
N GLN A 90 16.55 7.87 -28.74
CA GLN A 90 17.81 8.18 -29.43
C GLN A 90 18.34 6.99 -30.25
N VAL A 91 18.23 5.76 -29.74
CA VAL A 91 18.57 4.55 -30.51
C VAL A 91 17.70 4.45 -31.76
N ALA A 92 16.38 4.60 -31.63
CA ALA A 92 15.47 4.56 -32.76
C ALA A 92 15.72 5.70 -33.76
N GLN A 93 16.00 6.92 -33.29
CA GLN A 93 16.39 8.06 -34.12
C GLN A 93 17.67 7.77 -34.90
N ASN A 94 18.68 7.16 -34.27
CA ASN A 94 19.93 6.82 -34.95
C ASN A 94 19.72 5.77 -36.03
N ILE A 95 18.86 4.77 -35.78
CA ILE A 95 18.46 3.78 -36.79
C ILE A 95 17.76 4.47 -37.97
N LEU A 96 16.74 5.30 -37.71
CA LEU A 96 15.98 5.99 -38.77
C LEU A 96 16.84 7.00 -39.55
N LYS A 97 17.72 7.75 -38.87
CA LYS A 97 18.71 8.64 -39.52
C LYS A 97 19.69 7.87 -40.41
N ALA A 98 20.13 6.69 -39.98
CA ALA A 98 20.98 5.83 -40.81
C ALA A 98 20.23 5.32 -42.05
N LEU A 99 18.93 5.06 -41.94
CA LEU A 99 18.10 4.71 -43.08
C LEU A 99 17.86 5.88 -44.05
N ARG A 100 17.90 7.14 -43.59
CA ARG A 100 17.82 8.31 -44.48
C ARG A 100 18.98 8.41 -45.48
N TRP A 101 20.12 7.78 -45.22
CA TRP A 101 21.24 7.75 -46.17
C TRP A 101 20.86 7.08 -47.50
N VAL A 102 19.88 6.16 -47.48
CA VAL A 102 19.39 5.46 -48.68
C VAL A 102 18.10 6.05 -49.24
N ASP A 103 17.54 7.11 -48.62
CA ASP A 103 16.28 7.76 -49.01
C ASP A 103 16.22 8.17 -50.50
N PRO A 104 17.31 8.68 -51.13
CA PRO A 104 17.30 8.99 -52.55
C PRO A 104 17.02 7.79 -53.48
N MET A 105 17.21 6.56 -52.98
CA MET A 105 17.00 5.32 -53.73
C MET A 105 15.83 4.48 -53.19
N ILE A 106 15.56 4.58 -51.88
CA ILE A 106 14.55 3.80 -51.16
C ILE A 106 13.90 4.72 -50.11
N ARG A 107 12.67 5.16 -50.40
CA ARG A 107 11.89 6.05 -49.53
C ARG A 107 11.22 5.27 -48.42
N ILE A 108 11.34 5.71 -47.17
CA ILE A 108 10.61 5.14 -46.04
C ILE A 108 9.42 6.04 -45.70
N ASP A 109 8.21 5.47 -45.62
CA ASP A 109 7.00 6.21 -45.27
C ASP A 109 6.81 6.40 -43.75
N SER A 110 5.73 7.09 -43.35
CA SER A 110 5.44 7.38 -41.94
C SER A 110 5.16 6.14 -41.08
N ALA A 111 4.76 5.03 -41.70
CA ALA A 111 4.53 3.74 -41.03
C ALA A 111 5.81 2.89 -40.95
N GLY A 112 6.92 3.36 -41.54
CA GLY A 112 8.18 2.63 -41.60
C GLY A 112 8.24 1.62 -42.74
N VAL A 113 7.42 1.76 -43.78
CA VAL A 113 7.47 0.88 -44.96
C VAL A 113 8.41 1.49 -46.00
N ALA A 114 9.33 0.67 -46.50
CA ALA A 114 10.30 1.05 -47.52
C ALA A 114 9.73 0.84 -48.94
N HIS A 115 9.86 1.85 -49.79
CA HIS A 115 9.38 1.91 -51.15
C HIS A 115 10.54 2.24 -52.09
N THR A 116 10.68 1.52 -53.21
CA THR A 116 11.70 1.82 -54.23
C THR A 116 11.11 1.63 -55.61
N GLU A 117 11.48 2.51 -56.54
CA GLU A 117 11.15 2.39 -57.96
C GLU A 117 12.23 1.63 -58.74
N MET A 118 13.36 1.28 -58.08
CA MET A 118 14.50 0.60 -58.70
C MET A 118 14.37 -0.92 -58.57
N PRO A 119 14.20 -1.68 -59.66
CA PRO A 119 13.97 -3.13 -59.58
C PRO A 119 15.12 -3.90 -58.91
N ALA A 120 16.36 -3.43 -59.08
CA ALA A 120 17.55 -4.03 -58.46
C ALA A 120 17.58 -3.91 -56.93
N LEU A 121 16.82 -2.98 -56.35
CA LEU A 121 16.76 -2.71 -54.91
C LEU A 121 15.49 -3.26 -54.24
N LEU A 122 14.51 -3.77 -55.01
CA LEU A 122 13.29 -4.42 -54.49
C LEU A 122 13.56 -5.45 -53.38
N PRO A 123 14.60 -6.31 -53.47
CA PRO A 123 14.88 -7.28 -52.40
C PRO A 123 15.22 -6.63 -51.04
N LEU A 124 15.68 -5.38 -51.04
CA LEU A 124 16.05 -4.64 -49.83
C LEU A 124 14.84 -4.02 -49.12
N ASN A 125 13.71 -3.79 -49.80
CA ASN A 125 12.53 -3.15 -49.20
C ASN A 125 12.04 -3.91 -47.96
N GLY A 126 11.96 -5.25 -48.03
CA GLY A 126 11.51 -6.07 -46.90
C GLY A 126 12.45 -5.95 -45.69
N VAL A 127 13.77 -5.93 -45.94
CA VAL A 127 14.79 -5.81 -44.89
C VAL A 127 14.71 -4.44 -44.23
N LEU A 128 14.66 -3.35 -45.01
CA LEU A 128 14.63 -1.99 -44.49
C LEU A 128 13.30 -1.68 -43.79
N THR A 129 12.18 -2.19 -44.31
CA THR A 129 10.87 -2.14 -43.64
C THR A 129 10.93 -2.83 -42.29
N GLY A 130 11.51 -4.04 -42.22
CA GLY A 130 11.67 -4.78 -40.97
C GLY A 130 12.49 -4.02 -39.93
N ILE A 131 13.59 -3.37 -40.34
CA ILE A 131 14.42 -2.57 -39.44
C ILE A 131 13.65 -1.35 -38.90
N ALA A 132 13.01 -0.58 -39.79
CA ALA A 132 12.26 0.62 -39.41
C ALA A 132 11.06 0.27 -38.49
N GLN A 133 10.28 -0.75 -38.84
CA GLN A 133 9.14 -1.19 -38.03
C GLN A 133 9.57 -1.78 -36.68
N SER A 134 10.72 -2.45 -36.62
CA SER A 134 11.28 -2.92 -35.34
C SER A 134 11.63 -1.76 -34.42
N ALA A 135 12.23 -0.69 -34.96
CA ALA A 135 12.51 0.51 -34.18
C ALA A 135 11.23 1.19 -33.67
N LEU A 136 10.19 1.32 -34.51
CA LEU A 136 8.90 1.87 -34.08
C LEU A 136 8.21 0.98 -33.04
N THR A 137 8.29 -0.34 -33.19
CA THR A 137 7.69 -1.30 -32.24
C THR A 137 8.38 -1.23 -30.88
N LEU A 138 9.71 -1.12 -30.86
CA LEU A 138 10.48 -0.91 -29.64
C LEU A 138 10.04 0.37 -28.92
N VAL A 139 9.95 1.49 -29.65
CA VAL A 139 9.49 2.77 -29.05
C VAL A 139 8.08 2.64 -28.50
N ARG A 140 7.13 2.02 -29.23
CA ARG A 140 5.76 1.81 -28.73
C ARG A 140 5.71 0.99 -27.45
N ALA A 141 6.50 -0.08 -27.39
CA ALA A 141 6.55 -0.94 -26.22
C ALA A 141 7.09 -0.18 -25.00
N VAL A 142 8.17 0.58 -25.17
CA VAL A 142 8.77 1.36 -24.09
C VAL A 142 7.89 2.55 -23.70
N ASP A 143 7.28 3.25 -24.66
CA ASP A 143 6.35 4.36 -24.42
C ASP A 143 5.15 3.92 -23.56
N SER A 144 4.53 2.79 -23.91
CA SER A 144 3.41 2.23 -23.14
C SER A 144 3.85 1.79 -21.74
N ALA A 145 5.02 1.15 -21.61
CA ALA A 145 5.53 0.69 -20.32
C ALA A 145 5.93 1.87 -19.41
N THR A 146 6.65 2.85 -19.95
CA THR A 146 7.07 4.05 -19.22
C THR A 146 5.88 4.93 -18.84
N GLY A 147 4.91 5.13 -19.73
CA GLY A 147 3.69 5.89 -19.41
C GLY A 147 2.92 5.27 -18.24
N THR A 148 2.68 3.95 -18.29
CA THR A 148 2.00 3.22 -17.21
C THR A 148 2.78 3.33 -15.89
N ALA A 149 4.12 3.21 -15.94
CA ALA A 149 4.96 3.31 -14.76
C ALA A 149 5.01 4.73 -14.17
N VAL A 150 5.11 5.76 -15.01
CA VAL A 150 5.11 7.16 -14.57
C VAL A 150 3.75 7.54 -13.98
N ASP A 151 2.65 7.08 -14.59
CA ASP A 151 1.31 7.33 -14.05
C ASP A 151 1.14 6.69 -12.67
N ALA A 152 1.58 5.43 -12.49
CA ALA A 152 1.57 4.74 -11.20
C ALA A 152 2.48 5.40 -10.15
N LEU A 153 3.65 5.90 -10.55
CA LEU A 153 4.55 6.62 -9.64
C LEU A 153 4.00 8.01 -9.28
N ALA A 154 3.29 8.65 -10.19
CA ALA A 154 2.67 9.95 -9.95
C ALA A 154 1.45 9.83 -9.02
N SER A 155 0.69 8.73 -9.10
CA SER A 155 -0.40 8.43 -8.15
C SER A 155 0.12 8.02 -6.76
N HIS A 156 1.34 7.46 -6.68
CA HIS A 156 2.01 7.14 -5.39
C HIS A 156 2.34 8.38 -4.55
N ALA A 157 2.66 9.50 -5.20
CA ALA A 157 3.01 10.75 -4.52
C ALA A 157 1.77 11.38 -3.84
N ARG A 158 1.44 10.90 -2.64
CA ARG A 158 0.36 11.46 -1.84
C ARG A 158 0.79 12.84 -1.33
N PRO A 159 0.02 13.92 -1.58
CA PRO A 159 0.34 15.21 -1.01
C PRO A 159 0.32 15.10 0.51
N VAL A 160 1.40 15.54 1.16
CA VAL A 160 1.45 15.70 2.62
C VAL A 160 0.26 16.59 2.99
N PRO A 161 -0.75 16.10 3.72
CA PRO A 161 -1.81 16.95 4.18
C PRO A 161 -1.17 18.01 5.07
N VAL A 162 -1.11 19.25 4.60
CA VAL A 162 -0.82 20.39 5.47
C VAL A 162 -2.06 20.56 6.33
N VAL A 163 -2.18 19.71 7.36
CA VAL A 163 -3.10 19.97 8.45
C VAL A 163 -2.52 21.22 9.10
N GLY A 164 -3.22 22.35 8.91
CA GLY A 164 -2.87 23.58 9.59
C GLY A 164 -2.71 23.30 11.08
N TRP A 165 -1.98 24.17 11.78
CA TRP A 165 -2.02 24.23 13.23
C TRP A 165 -3.42 24.68 13.64
N GLY A 166 -4.41 23.81 13.45
CA GLY A 166 -5.75 24.00 13.94
C GLY A 166 -5.64 24.05 15.46
N ASP A 167 -6.39 24.95 16.05
CA ASP A 167 -6.57 25.00 17.49
C ASP A 167 -6.94 23.59 17.95
N ALA A 168 -6.00 22.92 18.59
CA ALA A 168 -6.29 21.71 19.32
C ALA A 168 -7.16 22.16 20.50
N GLU A 169 -8.47 22.26 20.25
CA GLU A 169 -9.45 22.25 21.33
C GLU A 169 -9.09 21.01 22.16
N PRO A 170 -8.76 21.17 23.45
CA PRO A 170 -8.55 20.04 24.34
C PRO A 170 -9.91 19.40 24.55
N GLY A 171 -10.34 18.62 23.56
CA GLY A 171 -11.54 17.82 23.60
C GLY A 171 -11.30 16.73 24.61
N GLY A 172 -11.61 17.03 25.87
CA GLY A 172 -11.99 16.03 26.85
C GLY A 172 -13.23 15.32 26.33
N ALA A 173 -13.06 14.40 25.38
CA ALA A 173 -14.08 13.43 25.06
C ALA A 173 -14.48 12.79 26.38
N ALA A 174 -15.77 12.82 26.70
CA ALA A 174 -16.28 12.22 27.92
C ALA A 174 -15.77 10.78 27.97
N VAL A 175 -14.96 10.46 28.98
CA VAL A 175 -14.42 9.11 29.15
C VAL A 175 -15.61 8.19 29.34
N MET A 176 -15.84 7.33 28.36
CA MET A 176 -16.94 6.37 28.41
C MET A 176 -16.62 5.31 29.48
N PRO A 177 -17.65 4.78 30.15
CA PRO A 177 -17.46 3.70 31.13
C PRO A 177 -16.72 2.54 30.47
N ALA A 178 -15.62 2.12 31.10
CA ALA A 178 -14.82 1.00 30.65
C ALA A 178 -14.86 -0.13 31.69
N GLN A 179 -15.16 -1.35 31.25
CA GLN A 179 -15.21 -2.53 32.10
C GLN A 179 -14.27 -3.61 31.55
N SER A 180 -13.34 -4.07 32.38
CA SER A 180 -12.51 -5.22 32.07
C SER A 180 -13.22 -6.52 32.42
N ILE A 181 -13.17 -7.47 31.49
CA ILE A 181 -13.74 -8.81 31.59
C ILE A 181 -12.59 -9.81 31.53
N ASN A 182 -12.55 -10.71 32.51
CA ASN A 182 -11.62 -11.83 32.51
C ASN A 182 -12.15 -12.92 31.58
N LEU A 183 -11.37 -13.25 30.56
CA LEU A 183 -11.63 -14.36 29.67
C LEU A 183 -10.80 -15.57 30.12
N PRO A 184 -11.20 -16.81 29.81
CA PRO A 184 -10.45 -18.01 30.22
C PRO A 184 -8.97 -18.00 29.84
N TYR A 185 -8.60 -17.24 28.80
CA TYR A 185 -7.24 -17.19 28.27
C TYR A 185 -6.72 -15.77 28.00
N GLY A 186 -7.34 -14.77 28.62
CA GLY A 186 -6.96 -13.38 28.39
C GLY A 186 -7.90 -12.37 29.02
N THR A 187 -7.95 -11.16 28.47
CA THR A 187 -8.80 -10.08 28.96
C THR A 187 -9.46 -9.37 27.80
N ALA A 188 -10.67 -8.88 28.01
CA ALA A 188 -11.27 -7.89 27.13
C ALA A 188 -11.63 -6.65 27.95
N THR A 189 -11.47 -5.46 27.39
CA THR A 189 -11.97 -4.23 28.00
C THR A 189 -13.06 -3.66 27.10
N VAL A 190 -14.27 -3.58 27.62
CA VAL A 190 -15.44 -3.01 26.93
C VAL A 190 -15.54 -1.55 27.28
N VAL A 191 -15.68 -0.69 26.29
CA VAL A 191 -15.91 0.75 26.41
C VAL A 191 -17.29 1.04 25.82
N GLY A 192 -18.20 1.61 26.61
CA GLY A 192 -19.60 1.82 26.21
C GLY A 192 -20.52 0.65 26.60
N ASP A 193 -21.74 0.63 26.04
CA ASP A 193 -22.79 -0.36 26.36
C ASP A 193 -23.11 -1.24 25.14
N VAL A 194 -22.56 -2.46 25.13
CA VAL A 194 -22.76 -3.44 24.04
C VAL A 194 -24.23 -3.77 23.81
N ALA A 195 -25.06 -3.78 24.86
CA ALA A 195 -26.46 -4.19 24.76
C ALA A 195 -27.36 -3.13 24.11
N LYS A 196 -26.90 -1.88 24.00
CA LYS A 196 -27.65 -0.75 23.44
C LYS A 196 -27.00 -0.10 22.24
N ALA A 197 -25.76 -0.46 21.93
CA ALA A 197 -25.05 0.12 20.81
C ALA A 197 -25.65 -0.33 19.47
N ASP A 198 -25.75 0.58 18.52
CA ASP A 198 -26.09 0.26 17.12
C ASP A 198 -24.92 -0.51 16.47
N ARG A 199 -23.69 -0.27 16.94
CA ARG A 199 -22.45 -0.90 16.45
C ARG A 199 -21.55 -1.34 17.60
N VAL A 200 -20.99 -2.54 17.46
CA VAL A 200 -19.98 -3.07 18.38
C VAL A 200 -18.69 -3.34 17.61
N ILE A 201 -17.62 -2.61 17.93
CA ILE A 201 -16.30 -2.77 17.30
C ILE A 201 -15.42 -3.63 18.20
N THR A 202 -14.93 -4.75 17.70
CA THR A 202 -13.94 -5.60 18.39
C THR A 202 -12.56 -5.35 17.82
N LEU A 203 -11.68 -4.77 18.62
CA LEU A 203 -10.28 -4.52 18.29
C LEU A 203 -9.44 -5.73 18.73
N VAL A 204 -8.88 -6.47 17.78
CA VAL A 204 -8.01 -7.62 18.04
C VAL A 204 -6.56 -7.17 18.02
N GLY A 205 -5.91 -7.21 19.18
CA GLY A 205 -4.51 -6.76 19.34
C GLY A 205 -3.50 -7.72 18.71
N GLY A 206 -2.35 -7.19 18.27
CA GLY A 206 -1.25 -7.95 17.68
C GLY A 206 -0.18 -8.42 18.69
N VAL A 207 1.04 -8.66 18.21
CA VAL A 207 2.20 -9.06 19.03
C VAL A 207 2.41 -8.08 20.19
N GLY A 208 2.74 -8.61 21.38
CA GLY A 208 3.06 -7.78 22.54
C GLY A 208 1.86 -7.09 23.20
N SER A 209 0.62 -7.29 22.71
CA SER A 209 -0.61 -6.68 23.27
C SER A 209 -0.93 -7.10 24.71
N ARG A 210 -0.13 -7.98 25.29
CA ARG A 210 -0.23 -8.45 26.69
C ARG A 210 0.35 -7.47 27.70
N GLY A 211 1.30 -6.64 27.31
CA GLY A 211 1.93 -5.66 28.20
C GLY A 211 0.93 -4.59 28.62
N GLU A 212 1.03 -4.11 29.87
CA GLU A 212 0.11 -3.09 30.40
C GLU A 212 0.09 -1.81 29.54
N ALA A 213 1.25 -1.38 29.04
CA ALA A 213 1.36 -0.23 28.14
C ALA A 213 0.60 -0.44 26.81
N ALA A 214 0.69 -1.65 26.23
CA ALA A 214 -0.02 -1.98 24.99
C ALA A 214 -1.54 -2.07 25.21
N LYS A 215 -1.97 -2.68 26.32
CA LYS A 215 -3.39 -2.68 26.73
C LYS A 215 -3.92 -1.27 26.95
N ALA A 216 -3.16 -0.42 27.64
CA ALA A 216 -3.52 0.97 27.87
C ALA A 216 -3.65 1.74 26.55
N LYS A 217 -2.76 1.51 25.58
CA LYS A 217 -2.85 2.10 24.24
C LYS A 217 -4.13 1.66 23.51
N GLN A 218 -4.43 0.37 23.53
CA GLN A 218 -5.63 -0.17 22.86
C GLN A 218 -6.93 0.28 23.53
N VAL A 219 -6.96 0.43 24.86
CA VAL A 219 -8.10 1.00 25.58
C VAL A 219 -8.26 2.50 25.29
N ARG A 220 -7.17 3.27 25.17
CA ARG A 220 -7.24 4.67 24.73
C ARG A 220 -7.83 4.78 23.32
N PHE A 221 -7.43 3.91 22.41
CA PHE A 221 -8.02 3.85 21.08
C PHE A 221 -9.51 3.47 21.12
N ALA A 222 -9.89 2.51 21.97
CA ALA A 222 -11.28 2.16 22.19
C ALA A 222 -12.11 3.34 22.71
N GLN A 223 -11.55 4.18 23.59
CA GLN A 223 -12.19 5.42 24.06
C GLN A 223 -12.38 6.47 22.95
N GLN A 224 -11.46 6.55 21.99
CA GLN A 224 -11.60 7.46 20.84
C GLN A 224 -12.70 7.01 19.86
N LEU A 225 -12.85 5.69 19.68
CA LEU A 225 -13.85 5.12 18.78
C LEU A 225 -15.26 5.08 19.41
N ALA A 226 -15.33 4.85 20.72
CA ALA A 226 -16.60 4.74 21.43
C ALA A 226 -17.45 6.02 21.34
N GLY A 227 -18.75 5.86 21.49
CA GLY A 227 -19.71 6.96 21.48
C GLY A 227 -21.08 6.48 21.95
N GLU A 228 -22.08 7.36 21.90
CA GLU A 228 -23.43 7.05 22.40
C GLU A 228 -24.05 5.80 21.75
N LYS A 229 -23.76 5.55 20.48
CA LYS A 229 -24.26 4.42 19.67
C LYS A 229 -23.21 3.38 19.31
N VAL A 230 -21.97 3.56 19.77
CA VAL A 230 -20.82 2.71 19.40
C VAL A 230 -20.15 2.19 20.68
N ALA A 231 -20.22 0.87 20.89
CA ALA A 231 -19.47 0.19 21.91
C ALA A 231 -18.19 -0.41 21.30
N VAL A 232 -17.10 -0.41 22.06
CA VAL A 232 -15.80 -0.90 21.58
C VAL A 232 -15.23 -1.91 22.56
N VAL A 233 -14.81 -3.06 22.05
CA VAL A 233 -14.14 -4.10 22.81
C VAL A 233 -12.66 -4.13 22.43
N SER A 234 -11.80 -3.72 23.34
CA SER A 234 -10.37 -4.03 23.27
C SER A 234 -10.15 -5.49 23.65
N TRP A 235 -9.98 -6.37 22.65
CA TRP A 235 -9.97 -7.82 22.85
C TRP A 235 -8.56 -8.40 22.82
N ASN A 236 -8.18 -9.00 23.94
CA ASN A 236 -6.91 -9.72 24.15
C ASN A 236 -7.19 -11.12 24.72
N GLY A 237 -8.11 -11.85 24.09
CA GLY A 237 -8.59 -13.17 24.55
C GLY A 237 -7.71 -14.35 24.13
N TYR A 238 -6.51 -14.10 23.61
CA TYR A 238 -5.58 -15.12 23.16
C TYR A 238 -4.15 -14.84 23.64
N HIS A 239 -3.30 -15.86 23.54
CA HIS A 239 -1.89 -15.74 23.92
C HIS A 239 -1.14 -15.05 22.77
N ALA A 240 -1.22 -13.72 22.71
CA ALA A 240 -0.49 -12.97 21.69
C ALA A 240 1.02 -13.28 21.78
N PRO A 241 1.71 -13.40 20.62
CA PRO A 241 3.14 -13.68 20.60
C PRO A 241 3.92 -12.59 21.38
N SER A 242 5.06 -12.95 21.97
CA SER A 242 5.90 -12.02 22.72
C SER A 242 6.80 -11.18 21.80
N ASN A 243 7.09 -11.66 20.59
CA ASN A 243 7.84 -10.97 19.55
C ASN A 243 7.47 -11.50 18.14
N LEU A 244 7.89 -10.78 17.10
CA LEU A 244 7.60 -11.13 15.69
C LEU A 244 8.10 -12.53 15.31
N ILE A 245 9.28 -12.95 15.80
CA ILE A 245 9.87 -14.26 15.52
C ILE A 245 8.98 -15.38 16.08
N SER A 246 8.47 -15.22 17.30
CA SER A 246 7.52 -16.14 17.92
C SER A 246 6.13 -16.10 17.28
N GLY A 247 5.81 -15.03 16.55
CA GLY A 247 4.58 -14.89 15.79
C GLY A 247 4.60 -15.64 14.45
N ALA A 248 5.77 -16.03 13.94
CA ALA A 248 5.87 -16.71 12.64
C ALA A 248 5.11 -18.06 12.58
N SER A 249 4.80 -18.68 13.72
CA SER A 249 3.94 -19.88 13.75
C SER A 249 2.45 -19.49 13.77
N GLY A 250 1.65 -20.13 12.92
CA GLY A 250 0.20 -19.88 12.81
C GLY A 250 -0.64 -20.47 13.96
N GLU A 251 -0.07 -21.29 14.84
CA GLU A 251 -0.80 -22.06 15.86
C GLU A 251 -1.52 -21.16 16.89
N LEU A 252 -0.89 -20.03 17.24
CA LEU A 252 -1.50 -19.03 18.13
C LEU A 252 -2.69 -18.33 17.46
N ALA A 253 -2.60 -18.09 16.15
CA ALA A 253 -3.70 -17.54 15.37
C ALA A 253 -4.86 -18.53 15.22
N THR A 254 -4.59 -19.83 15.01
CA THR A 254 -5.63 -20.88 14.98
C THR A 254 -6.42 -20.94 16.28
N THR A 255 -5.71 -20.99 17.41
CA THR A 255 -6.36 -21.01 18.73
C THR A 255 -7.07 -19.68 19.02
N GLY A 256 -6.45 -18.55 18.66
CA GLY A 256 -7.04 -17.23 18.81
C GLY A 256 -8.32 -17.05 18.00
N GLY A 257 -8.33 -17.53 16.75
CA GLY A 257 -9.47 -17.45 15.84
C GLY A 257 -10.68 -18.20 16.38
N ALA A 258 -10.50 -19.42 16.90
CA ALA A 258 -11.58 -20.17 17.54
C ALA A 258 -12.18 -19.44 18.75
N ARG A 259 -11.34 -18.80 19.56
CA ARG A 259 -11.78 -18.01 20.73
C ARG A 259 -12.47 -16.72 20.32
N LEU A 260 -12.00 -16.08 19.25
CA LEU A 260 -12.61 -14.89 18.70
C LEU A 260 -14.02 -15.19 18.16
N ARG A 261 -14.21 -16.29 17.43
CA ARG A 261 -15.54 -16.76 17.00
C ARG A 261 -16.51 -16.90 18.17
N ALA A 262 -16.13 -17.66 19.20
CA ALA A 262 -16.96 -17.85 20.39
C ALA A 262 -17.27 -16.53 21.13
N PHE A 263 -16.34 -15.57 21.08
CA PHE A 263 -16.54 -14.23 21.63
C PHE A 263 -17.55 -13.42 20.80
N GLN A 264 -17.44 -13.40 19.47
CA GLN A 264 -18.41 -12.74 18.59
C GLN A 264 -19.81 -13.34 18.73
N ASP A 265 -19.94 -14.67 18.81
CA ASP A 265 -21.22 -15.33 19.06
C ASP A 265 -21.86 -14.85 20.38
N SER A 266 -21.03 -14.53 21.38
CA SER A 266 -21.51 -14.00 22.65
C SER A 266 -21.98 -12.55 22.52
N LEU A 267 -21.28 -11.72 21.74
CA LEU A 267 -21.71 -10.35 21.44
C LEU A 267 -23.02 -10.33 20.67
N ARG A 268 -23.17 -11.17 19.64
CA ARG A 268 -24.43 -11.32 18.90
C ARG A 268 -25.60 -11.72 19.80
N ARG A 269 -25.38 -12.63 20.75
CA ARG A 269 -26.43 -13.01 21.72
C ARG A 269 -26.84 -11.87 22.65
N ILE A 270 -25.90 -10.99 23.02
CA ILE A 270 -26.17 -9.82 23.86
C ILE A 270 -26.95 -8.77 23.08
N ASN A 271 -26.58 -8.54 21.83
CA ASN A 271 -27.22 -7.56 20.95
C ASN A 271 -27.39 -8.14 19.54
N PRO A 272 -28.53 -8.80 19.26
CA PRO A 272 -28.78 -9.44 17.97
C PRO A 272 -28.80 -8.48 16.78
N ASP A 273 -29.23 -7.24 17.03
CA ASP A 273 -29.48 -6.23 15.99
C ASP A 273 -28.28 -5.31 15.72
N ALA A 274 -27.22 -5.38 16.54
CA ALA A 274 -26.03 -4.56 16.35
C ALA A 274 -25.25 -4.94 15.08
N THR A 275 -24.65 -3.95 14.43
CA THR A 275 -23.60 -4.20 13.44
C THR A 275 -22.33 -4.65 14.18
N LEU A 276 -21.86 -5.87 13.93
CA LEU A 276 -20.61 -6.38 14.50
C LEU A 276 -19.44 -6.10 13.56
N HIS A 277 -18.48 -5.32 14.03
CA HIS A 277 -17.28 -4.96 13.28
C HIS A 277 -16.05 -5.54 13.97
N VAL A 278 -15.25 -6.33 13.26
CA VAL A 278 -14.02 -6.92 13.78
C VAL A 278 -12.82 -6.28 13.07
N SER A 279 -11.96 -5.61 13.83
CA SER A 279 -10.74 -4.98 13.31
C SER A 279 -9.51 -5.71 13.84
N GLY A 280 -8.76 -6.33 12.95
CA GLY A 280 -7.52 -7.04 13.26
C GLY A 280 -6.30 -6.18 12.99
N TYR A 281 -5.52 -5.88 14.02
CA TYR A 281 -4.29 -5.09 13.89
C TYR A 281 -3.05 -5.98 13.96
N SER A 282 -2.12 -5.83 13.02
CA SER A 282 -0.87 -6.60 13.00
C SER A 282 -1.15 -8.10 13.04
N TYR A 283 -0.54 -8.87 13.95
CA TYR A 283 -0.84 -10.28 14.16
C TYR A 283 -2.32 -10.57 14.50
N GLY A 284 -3.05 -9.58 15.04
CA GLY A 284 -4.49 -9.67 15.23
C GLY A 284 -5.26 -9.86 13.92
N SER A 285 -4.76 -9.35 12.79
CA SER A 285 -5.32 -9.62 11.46
C SER A 285 -5.24 -11.11 11.09
N VAL A 286 -4.14 -11.78 11.45
CA VAL A 286 -3.96 -13.24 11.25
C VAL A 286 -4.98 -14.00 12.07
N VAL A 287 -5.19 -13.59 13.33
CA VAL A 287 -6.20 -14.19 14.24
C VAL A 287 -7.61 -14.02 13.68
N VAL A 288 -7.94 -12.84 13.16
CA VAL A 288 -9.24 -12.56 12.53
C VAL A 288 -9.42 -13.40 11.26
N GLY A 289 -8.42 -13.41 10.38
CA GLY A 289 -8.43 -14.20 9.14
C GLY A 289 -8.58 -15.69 9.42
N GLN A 290 -7.84 -16.23 10.39
CA GLN A 290 -7.95 -17.63 10.82
C GLN A 290 -9.30 -17.93 11.49
N GLY A 291 -9.82 -16.94 12.22
CA GLY A 291 -11.17 -16.93 12.78
C GLY A 291 -12.23 -17.12 11.70
N ALA A 292 -12.08 -16.47 10.55
CA ALA A 292 -13.02 -16.57 9.43
C ALA A 292 -12.68 -17.66 8.41
N ALA A 293 -11.47 -18.23 8.43
CA ALA A 293 -11.08 -19.30 7.51
C ALA A 293 -11.53 -20.69 8.01
N ASP A 294 -11.33 -20.98 9.30
CA ASP A 294 -11.62 -22.29 9.89
C ASP A 294 -13.09 -22.49 10.27
N GLY A 295 -13.92 -21.45 10.18
CA GLY A 295 -15.33 -21.48 10.55
C GLY A 295 -15.97 -20.11 10.46
N HIS A 296 -17.28 -20.05 10.74
CA HIS A 296 -18.06 -18.81 10.69
C HIS A 296 -17.65 -17.83 11.80
N LEU A 297 -17.23 -16.63 11.41
CA LEU A 297 -17.03 -15.50 12.30
C LEU A 297 -18.21 -14.53 12.15
N ASP A 298 -19.00 -14.37 13.21
CA ASP A 298 -20.15 -13.45 13.21
C ASP A 298 -19.67 -12.00 13.18
N ALA A 299 -19.53 -11.46 11.97
CA ALA A 299 -19.08 -10.12 11.68
C ALA A 299 -19.77 -9.61 10.42
N ASP A 300 -20.31 -8.40 10.50
CA ASP A 300 -20.92 -7.65 9.39
C ASP A 300 -19.89 -6.75 8.70
N ARG A 301 -18.75 -6.52 9.35
CA ARG A 301 -17.61 -5.77 8.83
C ARG A 301 -16.31 -6.37 9.37
N VAL A 302 -15.32 -6.55 8.51
CA VAL A 302 -13.97 -6.97 8.87
C VAL A 302 -12.97 -5.98 8.30
N THR A 303 -12.06 -5.48 9.14
CA THR A 303 -10.98 -4.58 8.71
C THR A 303 -9.62 -5.14 9.11
N PHE A 304 -8.70 -5.23 8.15
CA PHE A 304 -7.31 -5.64 8.38
C PHE A 304 -6.39 -4.41 8.38
N LEU A 305 -5.64 -4.20 9.46
CA LEU A 305 -4.72 -3.07 9.61
C LEU A 305 -3.29 -3.56 9.77
N GLY A 306 -2.38 -3.15 8.86
CA GLY A 306 -0.95 -3.49 8.91
C GLY A 306 -0.70 -5.00 9.00
N SER A 307 -1.33 -5.76 8.11
CA SER A 307 -1.37 -7.23 8.21
C SER A 307 -0.08 -7.90 7.72
N PRO A 308 0.49 -8.90 8.44
CA PRO A 308 1.55 -9.77 7.91
C PRO A 308 1.02 -10.85 6.94
N GLY A 309 -0.26 -10.77 6.57
CA GLY A 309 -0.97 -11.72 5.72
C GLY A 309 -2.12 -12.44 6.44
N VAL A 310 -3.04 -12.98 5.65
CA VAL A 310 -4.21 -13.74 6.11
C VAL A 310 -4.27 -15.13 5.44
N PRO A 311 -4.85 -16.16 6.10
CA PRO A 311 -4.70 -17.56 5.67
C PRO A 311 -5.61 -17.97 4.50
N VAL A 312 -6.26 -17.02 3.83
CA VAL A 312 -7.13 -17.26 2.66
C VAL A 312 -6.56 -16.50 1.45
N ASN A 313 -6.87 -16.95 0.24
CA ASN A 313 -6.32 -16.31 -0.97
C ASN A 313 -7.14 -15.10 -1.43
N HIS A 314 -8.43 -15.06 -1.08
CA HIS A 314 -9.37 -14.04 -1.51
C HIS A 314 -10.38 -13.73 -0.39
N ALA A 315 -10.84 -12.49 -0.29
CA ALA A 315 -11.78 -12.02 0.73
C ALA A 315 -13.08 -12.81 0.77
N SER A 316 -13.55 -13.31 -0.39
CA SER A 316 -14.75 -14.15 -0.50
C SER A 316 -14.62 -15.54 0.13
N GLU A 317 -13.40 -15.98 0.47
CA GLU A 317 -13.15 -17.23 1.18
C GLU A 317 -13.32 -17.07 2.71
N LEU A 318 -13.47 -15.83 3.21
CA LEU A 318 -13.77 -15.56 4.61
C LEU A 318 -15.23 -15.96 4.91
N GLN A 319 -15.41 -16.86 5.87
CA GLN A 319 -16.72 -17.29 6.35
C GLN A 319 -17.25 -16.26 7.36
N ILE A 320 -17.86 -15.20 6.85
CA ILE A 320 -18.47 -14.10 7.62
C ILE A 320 -19.94 -13.91 7.23
N ASN A 321 -20.64 -12.95 7.85
CA ASN A 321 -22.06 -12.75 7.58
C ASN A 321 -22.31 -12.40 6.10
N PRO A 322 -23.40 -12.89 5.49
CA PRO A 322 -23.75 -12.52 4.12
C PRO A 322 -23.88 -11.01 3.95
N GLY A 323 -23.24 -10.46 2.92
CA GLY A 323 -23.24 -9.00 2.67
C GLY A 323 -22.28 -8.21 3.56
N ALA A 324 -21.45 -8.88 4.37
CA ALA A 324 -20.42 -8.22 5.16
C ALA A 324 -19.37 -7.54 4.27
N ARG A 325 -18.82 -6.44 4.77
CA ARG A 325 -17.71 -5.72 4.12
C ARG A 325 -16.37 -6.22 4.62
N VAL A 326 -15.41 -6.34 3.71
CA VAL A 326 -14.02 -6.67 4.03
C VAL A 326 -13.14 -5.54 3.51
N GLU A 327 -12.41 -4.91 4.42
CA GLU A 327 -11.54 -3.77 4.12
C GLU A 327 -10.11 -4.03 4.61
N ALA A 328 -9.14 -3.36 4.00
CA ALA A 328 -7.76 -3.40 4.44
C ALA A 328 -7.10 -2.03 4.31
N TYR A 329 -6.14 -1.75 5.19
CA TYR A 329 -5.29 -0.57 5.10
C TYR A 329 -3.93 -0.86 5.73
N THR A 330 -2.87 -0.41 5.05
CA THR A 330 -1.53 -0.37 5.61
C THR A 330 -1.00 1.05 5.49
N GLU A 331 -0.44 1.55 6.59
CA GLU A 331 0.29 2.80 6.63
C GLU A 331 1.59 2.67 5.81
N PRO A 332 1.94 3.63 4.95
CA PRO A 332 3.21 3.65 4.24
C PRO A 332 4.41 3.47 5.19
N GLY A 333 5.37 2.63 4.82
CA GLY A 333 6.56 2.34 5.62
C GLY A 333 6.34 1.37 6.78
N ASP A 334 5.24 0.63 6.82
CA ASP A 334 5.01 -0.42 7.82
C ASP A 334 5.97 -1.62 7.63
N LEU A 335 6.84 -1.85 8.62
CA LEU A 335 7.85 -2.91 8.62
C LEU A 335 7.29 -4.33 8.48
N ILE A 336 6.05 -4.57 8.87
CA ILE A 336 5.44 -5.90 8.80
C ILE A 336 5.24 -6.35 7.34
N GLU A 337 5.10 -5.41 6.42
CA GLU A 337 5.01 -5.71 4.99
C GLU A 337 6.37 -6.17 4.40
N ASN A 338 7.48 -5.81 5.04
CA ASN A 338 8.83 -6.05 4.50
C ASN A 338 9.43 -7.42 4.73
N ILE A 339 8.89 -8.14 5.70
CA ILE A 339 9.22 -9.56 5.88
C ILE A 339 8.62 -10.39 4.72
N SER A 340 7.74 -9.79 3.91
CA SER A 340 7.06 -10.37 2.75
C SER A 340 7.69 -10.00 1.39
N SER A 341 8.42 -8.87 1.28
CA SER A 341 8.73 -8.20 -0.01
C SER A 341 10.21 -8.16 -0.45
N ALA A 342 11.16 -8.63 0.38
CA ALA A 342 12.61 -8.49 0.14
C ALA A 342 13.17 -9.09 -1.18
N ALA A 343 12.36 -9.79 -1.97
CA ALA A 343 12.75 -10.35 -3.28
C ALA A 343 12.44 -9.42 -4.49
N THR A 344 11.77 -8.28 -4.28
CA THR A 344 11.22 -7.44 -5.38
C THR A 344 12.17 -6.31 -5.81
N VAL A 345 12.97 -5.75 -4.88
CA VAL A 345 13.77 -4.52 -5.07
C VAL A 345 14.81 -4.61 -6.20
N GLY A 346 15.41 -5.79 -6.44
CA GLY A 346 16.41 -5.97 -7.49
C GLY A 346 15.86 -6.10 -8.93
N LYS A 347 14.54 -6.27 -9.09
CA LYS A 347 13.91 -6.56 -10.39
C LYS A 347 13.26 -5.35 -11.06
N LEU A 348 12.84 -4.35 -10.27
CA LEU A 348 12.18 -3.14 -10.76
C LEU A 348 13.06 -2.34 -11.75
N ALA A 349 14.39 -2.34 -11.52
CA ALA A 349 15.36 -1.62 -12.34
C ALA A 349 15.69 -2.31 -13.69
N TYR A 350 15.24 -3.55 -13.91
CA TYR A 350 15.68 -4.38 -15.04
C TYR A 350 14.54 -5.05 -15.82
N ASP A 351 13.38 -5.30 -15.20
CA ASP A 351 12.23 -5.94 -15.85
C ASP A 351 10.89 -5.52 -15.17
N PRO A 352 10.18 -4.52 -15.73
CA PRO A 352 8.85 -4.11 -15.27
C PRO A 352 7.77 -5.18 -15.42
N ALA A 353 7.99 -6.24 -16.22
CA ALA A 353 7.05 -7.36 -16.37
C ALA A 353 7.29 -8.47 -15.34
N ALA A 354 8.42 -8.46 -14.63
CA ALA A 354 8.69 -9.34 -13.49
C ALA A 354 8.03 -8.84 -12.17
N VAL A 355 7.21 -7.79 -12.27
CA VAL A 355 6.52 -7.08 -11.17
C VAL A 355 5.23 -7.77 -10.76
N LEU A 356 5.02 -9.06 -11.07
CA LEU A 356 3.90 -9.77 -10.45
C LEU A 356 4.18 -9.89 -8.95
N PRO A 357 3.46 -9.13 -8.11
CA PRO A 357 3.71 -9.14 -6.69
C PRO A 357 3.33 -10.53 -6.20
N LYS A 358 4.18 -11.15 -5.38
CA LYS A 358 3.69 -12.31 -4.64
C LYS A 358 2.62 -11.80 -3.69
N ASN A 359 1.38 -12.23 -3.92
CA ASN A 359 0.24 -12.10 -3.00
C ASN A 359 0.46 -12.96 -1.75
N GLN A 360 1.60 -12.80 -1.06
CA GLN A 360 2.02 -13.67 0.03
C GLN A 360 2.88 -12.91 1.05
N GLY A 361 2.32 -12.67 2.23
CA GLY A 361 3.05 -12.45 3.47
C GLY A 361 3.35 -13.75 4.20
N ILE A 362 4.01 -13.65 5.36
CA ILE A 362 4.42 -14.81 6.19
C ILE A 362 3.23 -15.73 6.52
N HIS A 363 2.04 -15.13 6.67
CA HIS A 363 0.82 -15.82 7.08
C HIS A 363 -0.21 -16.06 5.97
N GLY A 364 0.14 -15.79 4.70
CA GLY A 364 -0.75 -15.99 3.56
C GLY A 364 -0.96 -14.71 2.75
N ALA A 365 -2.11 -14.54 2.09
CA ALA A 365 -2.34 -13.44 1.18
C ALA A 365 -2.26 -12.07 1.87
N ASP A 366 -1.81 -11.05 1.15
CA ASP A 366 -1.82 -9.67 1.64
C ASP A 366 -3.21 -9.09 1.44
N PRO A 367 -3.93 -8.71 2.51
CA PRO A 367 -5.30 -8.22 2.38
C PRO A 367 -5.39 -6.84 1.69
N THR A 368 -4.30 -6.08 1.59
CA THR A 368 -4.23 -4.83 0.81
C THR A 368 -3.99 -5.08 -0.68
N SER A 369 -3.71 -6.33 -1.08
CA SER A 369 -3.52 -6.66 -2.49
C SER A 369 -4.80 -6.47 -3.29
N PRO A 370 -4.73 -5.80 -4.46
CA PRO A 370 -5.84 -5.77 -5.42
C PRO A 370 -6.33 -7.17 -5.82
N LEU A 371 -5.48 -8.21 -5.67
CA LEU A 371 -5.84 -9.61 -5.94
C LEU A 371 -6.60 -10.28 -4.81
N PHE A 372 -6.58 -9.71 -3.60
CA PHE A 372 -7.29 -10.25 -2.44
C PHE A 372 -8.78 -9.91 -2.46
N GLY A 373 -9.16 -8.76 -3.02
CA GLY A 373 -10.56 -8.36 -3.18
C GLY A 373 -11.19 -7.72 -1.93
N ALA A 374 -10.39 -7.14 -1.03
CA ALA A 374 -10.88 -6.25 0.02
C ALA A 374 -10.97 -4.79 -0.50
N ASP A 375 -11.87 -4.01 0.07
CA ASP A 375 -11.95 -2.56 -0.18
C ASP A 375 -10.80 -1.81 0.55
N ASP A 376 -10.31 -0.72 -0.04
CA ASP A 376 -9.43 0.21 0.68
C ASP A 376 -10.27 0.93 1.76
N LEU A 377 -9.85 0.80 3.02
CA LEU A 377 -10.55 1.42 4.16
C LEU A 377 -10.71 2.94 4.01
N LEU A 378 -9.70 3.62 3.45
CA LEU A 378 -9.72 5.08 3.30
C LEU A 378 -10.30 5.52 1.95
N ASN A 379 -10.39 4.61 0.98
CA ASN A 379 -10.97 4.86 -0.35
C ASN A 379 -11.96 3.73 -0.75
N PRO A 380 -13.09 3.57 -0.04
CA PRO A 380 -14.02 2.47 -0.28
C PRO A 380 -14.64 2.54 -1.69
N GLY A 381 -14.70 1.40 -2.38
CA GLY A 381 -15.28 1.28 -3.73
C GLY A 381 -14.27 1.29 -4.90
N GLY A 382 -12.96 1.39 -4.63
CA GLY A 382 -11.91 1.39 -5.67
C GLY A 382 -11.51 0.02 -6.25
N ASN A 383 -11.87 -1.08 -5.58
CA ASN A 383 -11.31 -2.41 -5.85
C ASN A 383 -12.29 -3.41 -6.49
N GLY A 384 -13.44 -2.93 -7.00
CA GLY A 384 -14.55 -3.77 -7.47
C GLY A 384 -14.38 -4.48 -8.83
N GLU A 385 -13.31 -4.22 -9.58
CA GLU A 385 -13.03 -4.89 -10.86
C GLU A 385 -11.74 -5.73 -10.76
N ARG A 386 -11.59 -6.74 -11.65
CA ARG A 386 -10.35 -7.50 -11.79
C ARG A 386 -9.17 -6.53 -11.79
N ALA A 387 -8.23 -6.71 -10.86
CA ALA A 387 -7.07 -5.84 -10.71
C ALA A 387 -6.44 -5.52 -12.08
N GLY A 388 -6.52 -4.25 -12.45
CA GLY A 388 -5.91 -3.76 -13.69
C GLY A 388 -4.39 -3.83 -13.61
N ILE A 389 -3.71 -3.84 -14.76
CA ILE A 389 -2.23 -3.84 -14.80
C ILE A 389 -1.67 -2.64 -14.02
N SER A 390 -2.33 -1.47 -14.09
CA SER A 390 -1.94 -0.28 -13.34
C SER A 390 -2.02 -0.48 -11.82
N GLN A 391 -3.10 -1.05 -11.29
CA GLN A 391 -3.26 -1.31 -9.84
C GLN A 391 -2.23 -2.31 -9.32
N LEU A 392 -1.89 -3.34 -10.12
CA LEU A 392 -0.84 -4.30 -9.78
C LEU A 392 0.55 -3.66 -9.78
N LEU A 393 0.78 -2.70 -10.67
CA LEU A 393 2.02 -1.94 -10.75
C LEU A 393 2.17 -0.97 -9.58
N GLU A 394 1.10 -0.22 -9.25
CA GLU A 394 1.03 0.66 -8.07
C GLU A 394 1.32 -0.14 -6.80
N TYR A 395 0.61 -1.25 -6.58
CA TYR A 395 0.88 -2.15 -5.45
C TYR A 395 2.34 -2.64 -5.44
N GLY A 396 2.91 -3.00 -6.59
CA GLY A 396 4.30 -3.45 -6.68
C GLY A 396 5.32 -2.34 -6.33
N ILE A 397 5.02 -1.09 -6.69
CA ILE A 397 5.80 0.10 -6.37
C ILE A 397 5.74 0.38 -4.87
N ASP A 398 4.54 0.37 -4.27
CA ASP A 398 4.32 0.55 -2.83
C ASP A 398 5.21 -0.41 -2.03
N ARG A 399 5.16 -1.71 -2.38
CA ARG A 399 5.95 -2.74 -1.70
C ARG A 399 7.47 -2.56 -1.79
N VAL A 400 7.98 -1.93 -2.86
CA VAL A 400 9.41 -1.63 -2.98
C VAL A 400 9.79 -0.40 -2.15
N ASP A 401 8.93 0.61 -2.10
CA ASP A 401 9.15 1.79 -1.28
C ASP A 401 9.09 1.46 0.22
N ASP A 402 8.12 0.65 0.63
CA ASP A 402 8.03 0.15 2.00
C ASP A 402 9.32 -0.57 2.42
N ALA A 403 9.90 -1.39 1.54
CA ALA A 403 11.17 -2.11 1.80
C ALA A 403 12.34 -1.17 1.97
N ARG A 404 12.36 -0.09 1.19
CA ARG A 404 13.37 0.95 1.31
C ARG A 404 13.23 1.71 2.64
N LEU A 405 12.02 2.15 2.99
CA LEU A 405 11.73 2.88 4.23
C LEU A 405 12.09 2.07 5.47
N ALA A 406 11.79 0.76 5.45
CA ALA A 406 12.19 -0.17 6.51
C ALA A 406 13.70 -0.28 6.71
N THR A 407 14.44 -0.42 5.62
CA THR A 407 15.91 -0.50 5.67
C THR A 407 16.55 0.82 6.14
N GLY A 408 15.81 1.93 6.04
CA GLY A 408 16.19 3.26 6.53
C GLY A 408 15.99 3.48 8.04
N GLY A 409 15.47 2.50 8.78
CA GLY A 409 15.34 2.55 10.25
C GLY A 409 14.00 3.06 10.78
N GLU A 410 12.98 3.24 9.92
CA GLU A 410 11.64 3.62 10.36
C GLU A 410 10.92 2.42 11.00
N THR A 411 10.65 2.50 12.30
CA THR A 411 9.95 1.44 13.08
C THR A 411 8.62 1.88 13.66
N GLY A 412 8.30 3.19 13.59
CA GLY A 412 7.14 3.81 14.24
C GLY A 412 5.81 3.67 13.49
N SER A 413 5.85 3.53 12.15
CA SER A 413 4.66 3.50 11.28
C SER A 413 3.72 2.34 11.59
N HIS A 414 4.24 1.21 12.06
CA HIS A 414 3.39 0.09 12.45
C HIS A 414 2.43 0.47 13.58
N SER A 415 2.82 1.36 14.49
CA SER A 415 2.04 1.78 15.67
C SER A 415 1.08 2.96 15.42
N ALA A 416 1.03 3.46 14.17
CA ALA A 416 0.39 4.69 13.72
C ALA A 416 -1.14 4.66 13.73
N TYR A 417 -1.74 3.54 13.35
CA TYR A 417 -3.18 3.40 13.08
C TYR A 417 -4.09 3.88 14.21
N TYR A 418 -3.60 3.84 15.45
CA TYR A 418 -4.35 4.28 16.63
C TYR A 418 -4.52 5.81 16.74
N ASN A 419 -3.72 6.57 15.98
CA ASN A 419 -3.62 8.02 16.09
C ASN A 419 -3.94 8.76 14.79
N ASP A 420 -4.24 8.03 13.69
CA ASP A 420 -4.66 8.62 12.42
C ASP A 420 -6.17 8.97 12.48
N PRO A 421 -6.55 10.26 12.39
CA PRO A 421 -7.96 10.68 12.38
C PRO A 421 -8.77 10.07 11.25
N ALA A 422 -8.17 9.80 10.08
CA ALA A 422 -8.86 9.20 8.95
C ALA A 422 -9.22 7.74 9.23
N VAL A 423 -8.28 6.97 9.80
CA VAL A 423 -8.53 5.59 10.25
C VAL A 423 -9.58 5.56 11.38
N VAL A 424 -9.50 6.48 12.35
CA VAL A 424 -10.50 6.60 13.42
C VAL A 424 -11.90 6.88 12.85
N ALA A 425 -12.02 7.81 11.91
CA ALA A 425 -13.29 8.14 11.28
C ALA A 425 -13.84 6.95 10.49
N ALA A 426 -13.02 6.34 9.62
CA ALA A 426 -13.41 5.21 8.79
C ALA A 426 -13.85 3.98 9.60
N LEU A 427 -13.22 3.71 10.75
CA LEU A 427 -13.63 2.60 11.63
C LEU A 427 -14.94 2.88 12.37
N ARG A 428 -15.33 4.15 12.58
CA ARG A 428 -16.59 4.51 13.25
C ARG A 428 -17.79 4.46 12.31
N GLU A 429 -17.59 4.63 11.01
CA GLU A 429 -18.63 4.58 9.95
C GLU A 429 -19.18 3.18 9.68
#